data_AF-A0A016S6T1-F1
#
_entry.id   AF-A0A016S6T1-F1
#
_cell.length_a   1.000
_cell.length_b   1.000
_cell.length_c   1.000
_cell.angle_alpha   90.00
_cell.angle_beta   90.00
_cell.angle_gamma   90.00
#
_symmetry.space_group_name_H-M   'P 1'
#
loop_
_entity.id
_entity.type
_entity.pdbx_description
1 polymer ?
#
loop_
_entity_poly.entity_id
_entity_poly.type
_entity_poly.pdbx_seq_one_letter_code
_entity_poly.pdbx_strand_id
1 'polypeptide(L)'
;MEESLEDRIAAIEKILGIDDYSDVKRADLDVASLQEKMTSLGLDRVMKIPLTKLKKLKSITNKPQTQSLTERLSTIEFCEGLIRQRAELLKEFEERLQVVLNAEKIGSVAQHEAQLDGIQSDIQKGLDEWKQYTLDLENFKTEYFSVIAALQERLDELEKMVSHS
;
A
#
# COMPACT_ATOMS: atom_id res chain seq x y z
N MET A 1 20.88 -48.35 23.81
CA MET A 1 19.77 -47.87 24.65
C MET A 1 18.79 -47.26 23.68
N GLU A 2 17.71 -47.97 23.37
CA GLU A 2 16.63 -47.43 22.54
C GLU A 2 15.95 -46.31 23.33
N GLU A 3 15.92 -45.10 22.79
CA GLU A 3 15.06 -44.03 23.32
C GLU A 3 13.63 -44.54 23.36
N SER A 4 12.96 -44.37 24.50
CA SER A 4 11.55 -44.74 24.64
C SER A 4 10.72 -43.97 23.60
N LEU A 5 9.64 -44.58 23.12
CA LEU A 5 8.63 -43.87 22.32
C LEU A 5 8.13 -42.60 23.03
N GLU A 6 8.04 -42.62 24.38
CA GLU A 6 7.73 -41.43 25.17
C GLU A 6 8.77 -40.31 25.01
N ASP A 7 10.06 -40.66 25.02
CA ASP A 7 11.15 -39.67 24.94
C ASP A 7 11.14 -38.99 23.57
N ARG A 8 10.90 -39.77 22.51
CA ARG A 8 10.81 -39.26 21.13
C ARG A 8 9.60 -38.35 20.94
N ILE A 9 8.44 -38.71 21.50
CA ILE A 9 7.24 -37.87 21.42
C ILE A 9 7.45 -36.58 22.22
N ALA A 10 8.02 -36.65 23.42
CA ALA A 10 8.33 -35.47 24.22
C ALA A 10 9.32 -34.53 23.51
N ALA A 11 10.32 -35.08 22.80
CA ALA A 11 11.23 -34.28 22.00
C ALA A 11 10.51 -33.55 20.85
N ILE A 12 9.58 -34.21 20.17
CA ILE A 12 8.79 -33.62 19.08
C ILE A 12 7.86 -32.52 19.62
N GLU A 13 7.16 -32.77 20.73
CA GLU A 13 6.30 -31.79 21.39
C GLU A 13 7.05 -30.54 21.79
N LYS A 14 8.24 -30.71 22.38
CA LYS A 14 9.12 -29.61 22.74
C LYS A 14 9.53 -28.77 21.53
N ILE A 15 9.89 -29.42 20.41
CA ILE A 15 10.25 -28.73 19.16
C ILE A 15 9.03 -27.96 18.60
N LEU A 16 7.83 -28.52 18.73
CA LEU A 16 6.59 -27.89 18.28
C LEU A 16 6.05 -26.84 19.26
N GLY A 17 6.70 -26.63 20.41
CA GLY A 17 6.24 -25.71 21.46
C GLY A 17 4.95 -26.17 22.15
N ILE A 18 4.64 -27.47 22.09
CA ILE A 18 3.57 -28.12 22.83
C ILE A 18 4.13 -28.40 24.23
N ASP A 19 4.26 -27.34 25.04
CA ASP A 19 4.75 -27.49 26.41
C ASP A 19 3.58 -27.87 27.33
N ASP A 20 3.83 -28.81 28.24
CA ASP A 20 2.90 -29.10 29.32
C ASP A 20 2.91 -27.89 30.25
N TYR A 21 1.90 -27.02 30.11
CA TYR A 21 1.65 -25.84 30.94
C TYR A 21 1.37 -26.25 32.40
N SER A 22 2.37 -26.79 33.07
CA SER A 22 2.37 -27.20 34.47
C SER A 22 2.48 -25.99 35.40
N ASP A 23 2.95 -24.85 34.90
CA ASP A 23 3.15 -23.61 35.66
C ASP A 23 1.98 -22.61 35.59
N VAL A 24 0.99 -22.83 34.72
CA VAL A 24 -0.12 -21.88 34.55
C VAL A 24 -1.15 -22.09 35.65
N LYS A 25 -1.23 -21.13 36.58
CA LYS A 25 -2.24 -21.14 37.63
C LYS A 25 -3.58 -20.68 37.03
N ARG A 26 -4.71 -21.18 37.54
CA ARG A 26 -6.05 -20.73 37.10
C ARG A 26 -6.26 -19.21 37.23
N ALA A 27 -5.51 -18.55 38.11
CA ALA A 27 -5.52 -17.10 38.27
C ALA A 27 -4.90 -16.35 37.07
N ASP A 28 -4.04 -17.01 36.30
CA ASP A 28 -3.38 -16.43 35.13
C ASP A 28 -4.30 -16.41 33.89
N LEU A 29 -5.43 -17.13 33.95
CA LEU A 29 -6.42 -17.27 32.88
C LEU A 29 -7.67 -16.38 33.11
N ASP A 30 -7.47 -15.12 33.49
CA ASP A 30 -8.55 -14.13 33.50
C ASP A 30 -8.82 -13.55 32.11
N VAL A 31 -9.58 -14.33 31.34
CA VAL A 31 -10.03 -13.99 29.98
C VAL A 31 -10.81 -12.66 29.95
N ALA A 32 -11.54 -12.32 31.02
CA ALA A 32 -12.35 -11.11 31.05
C ALA A 32 -11.46 -9.87 31.18
N SER A 33 -10.49 -9.89 32.11
CA SER A 33 -9.53 -8.81 32.27
C SER A 33 -8.59 -8.65 31.07
N LEU A 34 -8.21 -9.76 30.41
CA LEU A 34 -7.41 -9.70 29.19
C LEU A 34 -8.16 -8.99 28.06
N GLN A 35 -9.45 -9.30 27.88
CA GLN A 35 -10.24 -8.68 26.84
C GLN A 35 -10.45 -7.19 27.10
N GLU A 36 -10.75 -6.82 28.35
CA GLU A 36 -10.91 -5.41 28.73
C GLU A 36 -9.63 -4.60 28.44
N LYS A 37 -8.45 -5.16 28.78
CA LYS A 37 -7.17 -4.55 28.41
C LYS A 37 -6.98 -4.44 26.90
N MET A 38 -7.32 -5.47 26.14
CA MET A 38 -7.16 -5.44 24.67
C MET A 38 -8.08 -4.42 23.99
N THR A 39 -9.33 -4.31 24.44
CA THR A 39 -10.27 -3.28 23.98
C THR A 39 -9.78 -1.89 24.34
N SER A 40 -9.21 -1.71 25.55
CA SER A 40 -8.60 -0.43 25.93
C SER A 40 -7.40 -0.03 25.06
N LEU A 41 -6.73 -1.01 24.44
CA LEU A 41 -5.61 -0.81 23.52
C LEU A 41 -6.03 -0.75 22.04
N GLY A 42 -7.34 -0.78 21.75
CA GLY A 42 -7.86 -0.75 20.36
C GLY A 42 -7.57 -2.00 19.54
N LEU A 43 -7.24 -3.12 20.20
CA LEU A 43 -6.90 -4.40 19.56
C LEU A 43 -8.13 -5.26 19.26
N ASP A 44 -9.33 -4.69 19.22
CA ASP A 44 -10.61 -5.41 19.06
C ASP A 44 -10.67 -6.25 17.77
N ARG A 45 -9.94 -5.84 16.73
CA ARG A 45 -9.84 -6.61 15.46
C ARG A 45 -9.03 -7.91 15.59
N VAL A 46 -8.13 -8.00 16.59
CA VAL A 46 -7.22 -9.15 16.77
C VAL A 46 -7.96 -10.37 17.33
N MET A 47 -9.08 -10.17 18.03
CA MET A 47 -9.89 -11.25 18.61
C MET A 47 -11.31 -11.25 18.03
N LYS A 48 -11.47 -11.85 16.85
CA LYS A 48 -12.81 -12.25 16.35
C LYS A 48 -13.41 -13.44 17.10
N ILE A 49 -12.75 -13.96 18.13
CA ILE A 49 -13.20 -15.14 18.88
C ILE A 49 -14.18 -14.68 19.97
N PRO A 50 -15.46 -15.12 19.92
CA PRO A 50 -16.43 -14.74 20.93
C PRO A 50 -16.01 -15.18 22.34
N LEU A 51 -16.19 -14.29 23.32
CA LEU A 51 -16.00 -14.54 24.76
C LEU A 51 -16.62 -15.85 25.24
N THR A 52 -17.77 -16.19 24.69
CA THR A 52 -18.51 -17.42 25.00
C THR A 52 -17.75 -18.68 24.62
N LYS A 53 -16.91 -18.63 23.58
CA LYS A 53 -15.99 -19.72 23.22
C LYS A 53 -14.78 -19.78 24.17
N LEU A 54 -14.22 -18.62 24.54
CA LEU A 54 -13.08 -18.56 25.46
C LEU A 54 -13.45 -19.02 26.87
N LYS A 55 -14.64 -18.67 27.38
CA LYS A 55 -15.13 -19.13 28.69
C LYS A 55 -15.33 -20.65 28.76
N LYS A 56 -15.60 -21.32 27.63
CA LYS A 56 -15.69 -22.79 27.54
C LYS A 56 -14.34 -23.49 27.66
N LEU A 57 -13.23 -22.79 27.43
CA LEU A 57 -11.88 -23.34 27.63
C LEU A 57 -11.56 -23.49 29.12
N LYS A 58 -12.08 -22.59 29.98
CA LYS A 58 -11.89 -22.64 31.45
C LYS A 58 -12.46 -23.91 32.09
N SER A 59 -13.44 -24.56 31.46
CA SER A 59 -13.98 -25.86 31.90
C SER A 59 -13.10 -27.06 31.55
N ILE A 60 -12.15 -26.92 30.61
CA ILE A 60 -11.28 -28.01 30.13
C ILE A 60 -10.06 -28.17 31.06
N THR A 61 -9.57 -27.08 31.66
CA THR A 61 -8.38 -27.03 32.53
C THR A 61 -8.55 -27.66 33.93
N ASN A 62 -9.65 -28.35 34.21
CA ASN A 62 -9.95 -28.88 35.55
C ASN A 62 -9.50 -30.32 35.79
N LYS A 63 -8.90 -30.99 34.82
CA LYS A 63 -8.30 -32.32 34.99
C LYS A 63 -6.80 -32.25 34.74
N PRO A 64 -5.94 -32.86 35.57
CA PRO A 64 -4.59 -33.19 35.15
C PRO A 64 -4.73 -34.26 34.07
N GLN A 65 -4.90 -33.81 32.82
CA GLN A 65 -5.04 -34.70 31.69
C GLN A 65 -3.62 -35.09 31.31
N THR A 66 -3.13 -36.20 31.87
CA THR A 66 -2.16 -37.01 31.14
C THR A 66 -2.82 -37.33 29.80
N GLN A 67 -2.49 -36.54 28.77
CA GLN A 67 -3.05 -36.72 27.45
C GLN A 67 -2.70 -38.13 26.99
N SER A 68 -3.68 -38.85 26.47
CA SER A 68 -3.42 -40.15 25.88
C SER A 68 -2.44 -40.00 24.70
N LEU A 69 -1.65 -41.03 24.42
CA LEU A 69 -0.69 -41.02 23.31
C LEU A 69 -1.38 -40.66 21.97
N THR A 70 -2.63 -41.08 21.78
CA THR A 70 -3.45 -40.70 20.62
C THR A 70 -3.71 -39.20 20.55
N GLU A 71 -4.06 -38.55 21.67
CA GLU A 71 -4.30 -37.11 21.71
C GLU A 71 -3.01 -36.30 21.47
N ARG A 72 -1.88 -36.76 22.00
CA ARG A 72 -0.54 -36.19 21.75
C ARG A 72 -0.20 -36.24 20.26
N LEU A 73 -0.37 -37.41 19.63
CA LEU A 73 -0.16 -37.59 18.19
C LEU A 73 -1.08 -36.71 17.33
N SER A 74 -2.38 -36.63 17.65
CA SER A 74 -3.30 -35.74 16.92
C SER A 74 -2.93 -34.27 17.07
N THR A 75 -2.39 -33.86 18.22
CA THR A 75 -1.92 -32.49 18.44
C THR A 75 -0.67 -32.20 17.60
N ILE A 76 0.26 -33.16 17.52
CA ILE A 76 1.45 -33.08 16.66
C ILE A 76 1.04 -32.92 15.19
N GLU A 77 0.12 -33.75 14.69
CA GLU A 77 -0.40 -33.68 13.31
C GLU A 77 -1.06 -32.33 13.02
N PHE A 78 -1.84 -31.79 13.97
CA PHE A 78 -2.46 -30.48 13.84
C PHE A 78 -1.41 -29.35 13.74
N CYS A 79 -0.42 -29.35 14.63
CA CYS A 79 0.68 -28.38 14.61
C CYS A 79 1.50 -28.47 13.33
N GLU A 80 1.77 -29.69 12.84
CA GLU A 80 2.46 -29.94 11.57
C GLU A 80 1.69 -29.35 10.38
N GLY A 81 0.37 -29.54 10.34
CA GLY A 81 -0.51 -28.93 9.35
C GLY A 81 -0.46 -27.40 9.37
N LEU A 82 -0.45 -26.78 10.55
CA LEU A 82 -0.33 -25.33 10.70
C LEU A 82 1.03 -24.80 10.21
N ILE A 83 2.12 -25.50 10.52
CA ILE A 83 3.47 -25.11 10.07
C ILE A 83 3.53 -25.15 8.54
N ARG A 84 3.00 -26.22 7.92
CA ARG A 84 2.94 -26.34 6.46
C ARG A 84 2.14 -25.21 5.83
N GLN A 85 0.95 -24.91 6.34
CA GLN A 85 0.15 -23.78 5.83
C GLN A 85 0.88 -22.44 5.96
N ARG A 86 1.59 -22.20 7.07
CA ARG A 86 2.37 -20.97 7.25
C ARG A 86 3.56 -20.89 6.30
N ALA A 87 4.23 -22.00 6.02
CA ALA A 87 5.33 -22.07 5.06
C ALA A 87 4.84 -21.69 3.64
N GLU A 88 3.71 -22.22 3.21
CA GLU A 88 3.08 -21.88 1.92
C GLU A 88 2.72 -20.39 1.84
N LEU A 89 2.12 -19.82 2.89
CA LEU A 89 1.80 -18.39 2.93
C LEU A 89 3.05 -17.50 2.88
N LEU A 90 4.13 -17.88 3.55
CA LEU A 90 5.41 -17.17 3.50
C LEU A 90 6.02 -17.23 2.09
N LYS A 91 5.91 -18.37 1.42
CA LYS A 91 6.36 -18.53 0.03
C LYS A 91 5.58 -17.62 -0.91
N GLU A 92 4.24 -17.62 -0.82
CA GLU A 92 3.41 -16.71 -1.62
C GLU A 92 3.73 -15.23 -1.32
N PHE A 93 3.98 -14.91 -0.06
CA PHE A 93 4.35 -13.55 0.34
C PHE A 93 5.66 -13.11 -0.32
N GLU A 94 6.69 -13.95 -0.28
CA GLU A 94 7.99 -13.69 -0.92
C GLU A 94 7.85 -13.50 -2.44
N GLU A 95 7.10 -14.38 -3.11
CA GLU A 95 6.85 -14.30 -4.56
C GLU A 95 6.15 -12.98 -4.93
N ARG A 96 5.15 -12.56 -4.15
CA ARG A 96 4.42 -11.30 -4.39
C ARG A 96 5.25 -10.06 -4.05
N LEU A 97 6.14 -10.16 -3.05
CA LEU A 97 7.02 -9.08 -2.65
C LEU A 97 7.89 -8.61 -3.82
N GLN A 98 8.43 -9.55 -4.61
CA GLN A 98 9.26 -9.24 -5.78
C GLN A 98 8.51 -8.46 -6.86
N VAL A 99 7.20 -8.69 -7.03
CA VAL A 99 6.39 -8.02 -8.05
C VAL A 99 5.97 -6.62 -7.60
N VAL A 100 5.63 -6.46 -6.32
CA VAL A 100 5.07 -5.21 -5.77
C VAL A 100 6.17 -4.19 -5.44
N LEU A 101 7.30 -4.64 -4.90
CA LEU A 101 8.43 -3.78 -4.55
C LEU A 101 9.50 -3.83 -5.65
N ASN A 102 9.13 -3.48 -6.88
CA ASN A 102 10.12 -3.23 -7.91
C ASN A 102 10.84 -1.90 -7.61
N ALA A 103 11.83 -1.98 -6.71
CA ALA A 103 12.54 -0.84 -6.12
C ALA A 103 13.16 0.10 -7.17
N GLU A 104 13.51 -0.42 -8.35
CA GLU A 104 14.08 0.36 -9.45
C GLU A 104 13.06 1.33 -10.06
N LYS A 105 11.81 0.89 -10.26
CA LYS A 105 10.74 1.75 -10.78
C LYS A 105 10.27 2.78 -9.75
N ILE A 106 10.25 2.41 -8.48
CA ILE A 106 9.91 3.34 -7.39
C ILE A 106 11.04 4.37 -7.20
N GLY A 107 12.31 3.94 -7.30
CA GLY A 107 13.47 4.81 -7.17
C GLY A 107 13.58 5.86 -8.28
N SER A 108 13.08 5.57 -9.48
CA SER A 108 13.11 6.52 -10.61
C SER A 108 11.97 7.54 -10.63
N VAL A 109 10.97 7.43 -9.74
CA VAL A 109 9.82 8.36 -9.69
C VAL A 109 10.27 9.80 -9.50
N ALA A 110 11.17 10.07 -8.54
CA ALA A 110 11.65 11.42 -8.26
C ALA A 110 12.42 12.03 -9.45
N GLN A 111 13.14 11.20 -10.22
CA GLN A 111 13.83 11.65 -11.43
C GLN A 111 12.84 12.01 -12.54
N HIS A 112 11.83 11.16 -12.77
CA HIS A 112 10.79 11.43 -13.77
C HIS A 112 9.94 12.65 -13.41
N GLU A 113 9.67 12.87 -12.12
CA GLU A 113 8.95 14.05 -11.63
C GLU A 113 9.73 15.33 -11.95
N ALA A 114 11.03 15.37 -11.66
CA ALA A 114 11.88 16.51 -12.02
C ALA A 114 11.95 16.76 -13.55
N GLN A 115 11.95 15.68 -14.35
CA GLN A 115 11.90 15.81 -15.82
C GLN A 115 10.56 16.36 -16.32
N LEU A 116 9.45 15.94 -15.71
CA LEU A 116 8.12 16.44 -16.01
C LEU A 116 7.99 17.94 -15.69
N ASP A 117 8.53 18.37 -14.54
CA ASP A 117 8.54 19.79 -14.17
C ASP A 117 9.31 20.65 -15.19
N GLY A 118 10.46 20.14 -15.66
CA GLY A 118 11.25 20.80 -16.72
C GLY A 118 10.45 20.94 -18.02
N ILE A 119 9.84 19.85 -18.49
CA ILE A 119 9.01 19.86 -19.70
C ILE A 119 7.81 20.80 -19.55
N GLN A 120 7.17 20.81 -18.38
CA GLN A 120 6.04 21.70 -18.12
C GLN A 120 6.47 23.17 -18.17
N SER A 121 7.61 23.51 -17.59
CA SER A 121 8.18 24.85 -17.65
C SER A 121 8.46 25.27 -19.10
N ASP A 122 9.05 24.39 -19.91
CA ASP A 122 9.35 24.67 -21.32
C ASP A 122 8.08 24.88 -22.15
N ILE A 123 7.06 24.04 -21.95
CA ILE A 123 5.74 24.20 -22.60
C ILE A 123 5.12 25.55 -22.24
N GLN A 124 5.15 25.91 -20.95
CA GLN A 124 4.59 27.17 -20.48
C GLN A 124 5.30 28.36 -21.12
N LYS A 125 6.63 28.34 -21.16
CA LYS A 125 7.43 29.38 -21.79
C LYS A 125 7.13 29.50 -23.29
N GLY A 126 7.09 28.38 -24.02
CA GLY A 126 6.77 28.38 -25.44
C GLY A 126 5.37 28.91 -25.73
N LEU A 127 4.40 28.63 -24.84
CA LEU A 127 3.04 29.14 -24.95
C LEU A 127 2.96 30.65 -24.74
N ASP A 128 3.74 31.19 -23.80
CA ASP A 128 3.79 32.63 -23.55
C ASP A 128 4.52 33.38 -24.67
N GLU A 129 5.59 32.81 -25.23
CA GLU A 129 6.25 33.33 -26.45
C GLU A 129 5.30 33.35 -27.65
N TRP A 130 4.53 32.28 -27.85
CA TRP A 130 3.57 32.19 -28.96
C TRP A 130 2.42 33.21 -28.83
N LYS A 131 1.94 33.46 -27.61
CA LYS A 131 0.96 34.53 -27.35
C LYS A 131 1.53 35.90 -27.69
N GLN A 132 2.77 36.18 -27.28
CA GLN A 132 3.41 37.45 -27.57
C GLN A 132 3.56 37.67 -29.08
N TYR A 133 4.06 36.66 -29.79
CA TYR A 133 4.18 36.70 -31.24
C TYR A 133 2.83 36.96 -31.93
N THR A 134 1.77 36.30 -31.47
CA THR A 134 0.42 36.48 -32.02
C THR A 134 -0.09 37.91 -31.81
N LEU A 135 0.18 38.50 -30.64
CA LEU A 135 -0.19 39.88 -30.32
C LEU A 135 0.57 40.87 -31.22
N ASP A 136 1.88 40.67 -31.39
CA ASP A 136 2.71 41.50 -32.26
C ASP A 136 2.23 41.43 -33.72
N LEU A 137 1.77 40.26 -34.18
CA LEU A 137 1.24 40.07 -35.52
C LEU A 137 -0.08 40.81 -35.74
N GLU A 138 -1.01 40.78 -34.78
CA GLU A 138 -2.26 41.55 -34.86
C GLU A 138 -2.00 43.07 -34.79
N ASN A 139 -1.01 43.50 -34.01
CA ASN A 139 -0.59 44.91 -34.00
C ASN A 139 -0.06 45.33 -35.37
N PHE A 140 0.87 44.56 -35.94
CA PHE A 140 1.42 44.83 -37.27
C PHE A 140 0.32 44.89 -38.34
N LYS A 141 -0.64 43.97 -38.29
CA LYS A 141 -1.79 43.95 -39.21
C LYS A 141 -2.65 45.21 -39.07
N THR A 142 -2.87 45.68 -37.84
CA THR A 142 -3.62 46.91 -37.58
C THR A 142 -2.90 48.14 -38.12
N GLU A 143 -1.58 48.24 -37.93
CA GLU A 143 -0.74 49.29 -38.49
C GLU A 143 -0.76 49.26 -40.02
N TYR A 144 -0.63 48.08 -40.63
CA TYR A 144 -0.67 47.88 -42.07
C TYR A 144 -1.98 48.39 -42.68
N PHE A 145 -3.13 48.02 -42.12
CA PHE A 145 -4.43 48.52 -42.59
C PHE A 145 -4.57 50.04 -42.43
N SER A 146 -4.03 50.61 -41.35
CA SER A 146 -4.04 52.05 -41.13
C SER A 146 -3.23 52.81 -42.20
N VAL A 147 -2.05 52.28 -42.56
CA VAL A 147 -1.21 52.84 -43.63
C VAL A 147 -1.90 52.74 -45.00
N ILE A 148 -2.52 51.60 -45.30
CA ILE A 148 -3.27 51.44 -46.55
C ILE A 148 -4.42 52.42 -46.65
N ALA A 149 -5.20 52.59 -45.58
CA ALA A 149 -6.32 53.52 -45.56
C ALA A 149 -5.85 54.96 -45.83
N ALA A 150 -4.75 55.38 -45.19
CA ALA A 150 -4.16 56.69 -45.42
C ALA A 150 -3.64 56.88 -46.86
N LEU A 151 -3.03 55.84 -47.46
CA LEU A 151 -2.59 55.87 -48.85
C LEU A 151 -3.75 55.95 -49.83
N GLN A 152 -4.85 55.23 -49.57
CA GLN A 152 -6.07 55.28 -50.38
C GLN A 152 -6.70 56.67 -50.33
N GLU A 153 -6.82 57.27 -49.16
CA GLU A 153 -7.34 58.63 -49.00
C GLU A 153 -6.51 59.66 -49.80
N ARG A 154 -5.17 59.53 -49.75
CA ARG A 154 -4.27 60.40 -50.53
C ARG A 154 -4.38 60.20 -52.04
N LEU A 155 -4.55 58.96 -52.49
CA LEU A 155 -4.79 58.67 -53.90
C LEU A 155 -6.10 59.28 -54.38
N ASP A 156 -7.17 59.16 -53.60
CA ASP A 156 -8.48 59.74 -53.91
C ASP A 156 -8.41 61.29 -53.97
N GLU A 157 -7.68 61.91 -53.05
CA GLU A 157 -7.41 63.36 -53.08
C GLU A 157 -6.69 63.79 -54.36
N LEU A 158 -5.64 63.06 -54.75
CA LEU A 158 -4.87 63.34 -55.97
C LEU A 158 -5.71 63.15 -57.23
N GLU A 159 -6.49 62.07 -57.31
CA GLU A 159 -7.36 61.79 -58.47
C GLU A 159 -8.44 62.87 -58.62
N LYS A 160 -9.01 63.37 -57.52
CA LYS A 160 -9.93 64.51 -57.55
C LYS A 160 -9.26 65.78 -58.07
N MET A 161 -8.03 66.09 -57.64
CA MET A 161 -7.31 67.28 -58.12
C MET A 161 -7.00 67.20 -59.61
N VAL A 162 -6.60 66.03 -60.11
CA VAL A 162 -6.35 65.81 -61.54
C VAL A 162 -7.63 65.89 -62.37
N SER A 163 -8.74 65.36 -61.86
CA SER A 163 -10.03 65.36 -62.58
C SER A 163 -10.72 66.73 -62.64
N HIS A 164 -10.29 67.70 -61.82
CA HIS A 164 -10.81 69.07 -61.80
C HIS A 164 -9.80 70.10 -62.36
N SER A 165 -8.69 69.65 -62.94
CA SER A 165 -7.70 70.44 -63.69
C SER A 165 -7.94 70.34 -65.19
#